data_AF-A0AAW1QG31-F1
#
_entry.id   AF-A0AAW1QG31-F1
#
_cell.length_a   1.000
_cell.length_b   1.000
_cell.length_c   1.000
_cell.angle_alpha   90.00
_cell.angle_beta   90.00
_cell.angle_gamma   90.00
#
_symmetry.space_group_name_H-M   'P 1'
#
loop_
_entity.id
_entity.type
_entity.pdbx_description
1 polymer ?
#
loop_
_entity_poly.entity_id
_entity_poly.type
_entity_poly.pdbx_seq_one_letter_code
_entity_poly.pdbx_strand_id
1 'polypeptide(L)'
;MHARLDVRDQPVALAYPVAVAALQRRGAGTAAAKQYTKLLLKPIQPETAADIEKDVGRTFPNLRRFSTPEGRRSLEMVLRAYAASDPEVGYCQGMNFLAGVLLAWLPADADAFGGLVVLMQERELRQLYTTDLAMLQVRLWQIGKLMPPQLAHHMEMHGALPVLYASSWLLTAFASDFPLSFASRVMDVILTDNYTAAMMKVVLGILRHCEAALLAMTDMEQMVDYLKMEVPCLPRETLHELLTDALKAPWTPRQAAILEQVSGAETVVDAVRRVDRMSSGEEPTLAETPSLPIAPTAYHLTALPPPARPWRRPAAGTVVYSPRSAATCARPAGMGPISSSQCQRQR
;
A
#
# COMPACT_ATOMS: atom_id res chain seq x y z
N MET A 1 29.96 -21.13 25.05
CA MET A 1 29.73 -20.75 23.64
C MET A 1 28.38 -20.04 23.57
N HIS A 2 28.39 -18.72 23.65
CA HIS A 2 27.20 -17.89 23.46
C HIS A 2 26.91 -17.77 21.96
N ALA A 3 25.75 -18.25 21.52
CA ALA A 3 25.24 -17.94 20.19
C ALA A 3 24.76 -16.47 20.18
N ARG A 4 25.67 -15.57 19.78
CA ARG A 4 25.32 -14.23 19.30
C ARG A 4 25.30 -14.28 17.79
N LEU A 5 24.09 -14.32 17.25
CA LEU A 5 23.74 -13.87 15.91
C LEU A 5 22.38 -13.16 16.03
N ASP A 6 22.12 -12.00 15.45
CA ASP A 6 22.84 -10.74 15.23
C ASP A 6 21.74 -9.75 14.84
N VAL A 7 21.76 -8.50 15.32
CA VAL A 7 20.76 -7.45 15.04
C VAL A 7 20.96 -6.87 13.61
N ARG A 8 21.45 -7.69 12.67
CA ARG A 8 22.07 -7.27 11.40
C ARG A 8 21.32 -7.66 10.12
N ASP A 9 20.17 -8.32 10.19
CA ASP A 9 19.38 -8.57 8.97
C ASP A 9 18.40 -7.42 8.71
N GLN A 10 18.96 -6.24 8.42
CA GLN A 10 18.25 -5.13 7.78
C GLN A 10 18.04 -5.47 6.29
N PRO A 11 16.80 -5.67 5.80
CA PRO A 11 16.54 -5.81 4.39
C PRO A 11 16.47 -4.41 3.77
N VAL A 12 17.58 -3.65 3.79
CA VAL A 12 17.56 -2.20 3.52
C VAL A 12 18.44 -1.79 2.33
N ALA A 13 19.31 -2.66 1.80
CA ALA A 13 20.24 -2.27 0.75
C ALA A 13 19.57 -1.79 -0.55
N LEU A 14 18.37 -2.31 -0.87
CA LEU A 14 17.59 -1.87 -2.04
C LEU A 14 16.42 -0.94 -1.71
N ALA A 15 15.91 -0.97 -0.47
CA ALA A 15 14.77 -0.16 -0.05
C ALA A 15 15.11 1.33 0.05
N TYR A 16 16.31 1.67 0.55
CA TYR A 16 16.76 3.06 0.64
C TYR A 16 16.85 3.76 -0.74
N PRO A 17 17.52 3.18 -1.76
CA PRO A 17 17.52 3.74 -3.12
C PRO A 17 16.12 3.93 -3.71
N VAL A 18 15.20 2.98 -3.51
CA VAL A 18 13.82 3.07 -4.00
C VAL A 18 13.08 4.21 -3.32
N ALA A 19 13.17 4.32 -1.99
CA ALA A 19 12.55 5.40 -1.23
C ALA A 19 13.08 6.78 -1.64
N VAL A 20 14.40 6.93 -1.76
CA VAL A 20 15.02 8.17 -2.25
C VAL A 20 14.60 8.48 -3.68
N ALA A 21 14.60 7.50 -4.58
CA ALA A 21 14.16 7.70 -5.95
C ALA A 21 12.68 8.12 -6.02
N ALA A 22 11.82 7.53 -5.18
CA ALA A 22 10.41 7.90 -5.11
C ALA A 22 10.21 9.34 -4.61
N LEU A 23 11.01 9.78 -3.62
CA LEU A 23 11.00 11.17 -3.12
C LEU A 23 11.42 12.21 -4.18
N GLN A 24 12.39 11.84 -5.01
CA GLN A 24 12.97 12.71 -6.03
C GLN A 24 12.15 12.70 -7.33
N ARG A 25 11.43 11.61 -7.59
CA ARG A 25 10.57 11.47 -8.77
C ARG A 25 9.48 12.55 -8.74
N ARG A 26 9.43 13.40 -9.77
CA ARG A 26 8.49 14.53 -9.91
C ARG A 26 8.57 15.61 -8.82
N GLY A 27 9.41 15.44 -7.80
CA GLY A 27 9.73 16.44 -6.79
C GLY A 27 8.67 16.65 -5.69
N ALA A 28 7.52 15.95 -5.70
CA ALA A 28 6.46 16.20 -4.72
C ALA A 28 6.87 15.76 -3.31
N GLY A 29 7.50 14.58 -3.17
CA GLY A 29 8.04 14.13 -1.88
C GLY A 29 9.11 15.07 -1.33
N THR A 30 9.99 15.57 -2.21
CA THR A 30 10.99 16.59 -1.83
C THR A 30 10.35 17.92 -1.44
N ALA A 31 9.30 18.36 -2.15
CA ALA A 31 8.58 19.58 -1.83
C ALA A 31 7.84 19.46 -0.49
N ALA A 32 7.24 18.30 -0.22
CA ALA A 32 6.63 17.98 1.07
C ALA A 32 7.66 17.99 2.19
N ALA A 33 8.80 17.30 2.03
CA ALA A 33 9.88 17.28 3.01
C ALA A 33 10.32 18.69 3.44
N LYS A 34 10.40 19.65 2.50
CA LYS A 34 10.70 21.07 2.80
C LYS A 34 9.65 21.77 3.66
N GLN A 35 8.40 21.30 3.67
CA GLN A 35 7.32 21.85 4.48
C GLN A 35 7.24 21.23 5.87
N TYR A 36 7.96 20.13 6.15
CA TYR A 36 7.86 19.36 7.38
C TYR A 36 7.93 20.22 8.65
N THR A 37 8.98 21.04 8.79
CA THR A 37 9.15 21.91 9.97
C THR A 37 8.00 22.92 10.13
N LYS A 38 7.46 23.45 9.03
CA LYS A 38 6.31 24.36 9.06
C LYS A 38 5.03 23.64 9.49
N LEU A 39 4.85 22.39 9.07
CA LEU A 39 3.67 21.59 9.42
C LEU A 39 3.65 21.20 10.90
N LEU A 40 4.82 20.96 11.51
CA LEU A 40 4.92 20.70 12.95
C LEU A 40 4.45 21.87 13.83
N LEU A 41 4.44 23.09 13.30
CA LEU A 41 3.94 24.28 13.99
C LEU A 41 2.41 24.43 13.88
N LYS A 42 1.76 23.67 12.99
CA LYS A 42 0.31 23.72 12.85
C LYS A 42 -0.35 22.86 13.92
N PRO A 43 -1.45 23.33 14.53
CA PRO A 43 -2.22 22.49 15.43
C PRO A 43 -2.89 21.35 14.66
N ILE A 44 -3.02 20.20 15.31
CA ILE A 44 -3.87 19.07 14.89
C ILE A 44 -4.98 18.90 15.93
N GLN A 45 -6.03 18.17 15.58
CA GLN A 45 -7.12 17.90 16.52
C GLN A 45 -6.59 17.11 17.73
N PRO A 46 -7.05 17.41 18.96
CA PRO A 46 -6.61 16.71 20.17
C PRO A 46 -6.82 15.20 20.10
N GLU A 47 -7.92 14.75 19.50
CA GLU A 47 -8.28 13.35 19.34
C GLU A 47 -7.26 12.64 18.43
N THR A 48 -6.93 13.26 17.29
CA THR A 48 -5.89 12.80 16.37
C THR A 48 -4.53 12.68 17.08
N ALA A 49 -4.16 13.67 17.91
CA ALA A 49 -2.92 13.62 18.66
C ALA A 49 -2.89 12.46 19.67
N ALA A 50 -4.01 12.24 20.39
CA ALA A 50 -4.14 11.15 21.34
C ALA A 50 -4.08 9.77 20.67
N ASP A 51 -4.67 9.62 19.48
CA ASP A 51 -4.62 8.35 18.73
C ASP A 51 -3.21 8.05 18.21
N ILE A 52 -2.48 9.08 17.74
CA ILE A 52 -1.06 8.94 17.39
C ILE A 52 -0.26 8.48 18.63
N GLU A 53 -0.46 9.09 19.78
CA GLU A 53 0.28 8.76 21.01
C GLU A 53 0.08 7.29 21.44
N LYS A 54 -1.17 6.80 21.40
CA LYS A 54 -1.50 5.39 21.68
C LYS A 54 -0.76 4.44 20.74
N ASP A 55 -0.64 4.81 19.47
CA ASP A 55 -0.10 3.93 18.44
C ASP A 55 1.43 3.93 18.37
N VAL A 56 2.08 5.04 18.71
CA VAL A 56 3.55 5.16 18.73
C VAL A 56 4.17 4.11 19.64
N GLY A 57 3.59 3.85 20.82
CA GLY A 57 4.12 2.88 21.79
C GLY A 57 4.11 1.42 21.33
N ARG A 58 3.19 1.06 20.43
CA ARG A 58 3.03 -0.30 19.91
C ARG A 58 3.60 -0.51 18.51
N THR A 59 4.20 0.52 17.91
CA THR A 59 4.76 0.45 16.55
C THR A 59 6.20 -0.07 16.58
N PHE A 60 6.41 -1.29 16.09
CA PHE A 60 7.74 -1.93 16.01
C PHE A 60 8.59 -1.80 17.31
N PRO A 61 8.05 -2.17 18.49
CA PRO A 61 8.71 -1.91 19.77
C PRO A 61 10.09 -2.58 19.89
N ASN A 62 10.31 -3.65 19.14
CA ASN A 62 11.56 -4.42 19.13
C ASN A 62 12.60 -3.88 18.12
N LEU A 63 12.24 -2.91 17.27
CA LEU A 63 13.19 -2.32 16.32
C LEU A 63 14.04 -1.28 17.04
N ARG A 64 15.37 -1.38 16.93
CA ARG A 64 16.35 -0.52 17.62
C ARG A 64 16.05 0.99 17.52
N ARG A 65 15.52 1.46 16.38
CA ARG A 65 15.15 2.88 16.21
C ARG A 65 14.01 3.26 17.15
N PHE A 66 12.95 2.45 17.23
CA PHE A 66 11.74 2.76 18.00
C PHE A 66 11.77 2.28 19.45
N SER A 67 12.81 1.54 19.86
CA SER A 67 13.04 1.21 21.26
C SER A 67 13.54 2.40 22.09
N THR A 68 13.88 3.55 21.48
CA THR A 68 14.33 4.76 22.20
C THR A 68 13.25 5.85 22.22
N PRO A 69 13.24 6.75 23.22
CA PRO A 69 12.35 7.91 23.25
C PRO A 69 12.48 8.79 22.00
N GLU A 70 13.69 8.97 21.48
CA GLU A 70 13.96 9.81 20.30
C GLU A 70 13.34 9.21 19.04
N GLY A 71 13.44 7.90 18.84
CA GLY A 71 12.82 7.26 17.67
C GLY A 71 11.30 7.22 17.75
N ARG A 72 10.72 7.02 18.94
CA ARG A 72 9.26 7.15 19.15
C ARG A 72 8.79 8.57 18.89
N ARG A 73 9.54 9.58 19.35
CA ARG A 73 9.27 10.98 19.04
C ARG A 73 9.38 11.28 17.55
N SER A 74 10.39 10.75 16.86
CA SER A 74 10.54 10.87 15.41
C SER A 74 9.31 10.32 14.67
N LEU A 75 8.82 9.13 15.05
CA LEU A 75 7.56 8.58 14.53
C LEU A 75 6.36 9.48 14.81
N GLU A 76 6.20 9.94 16.04
CA GLU A 76 5.13 10.85 16.44
C GLU A 76 5.14 12.14 15.60
N MET A 77 6.30 12.76 15.43
CA MET A 77 6.44 14.01 14.68
C MET A 77 6.11 13.82 13.19
N VAL A 78 6.53 12.72 12.57
CA VAL A 78 6.17 12.39 11.17
C VAL A 78 4.65 12.25 11.02
N LEU A 79 3.99 11.53 11.92
CA LEU A 79 2.54 11.33 11.88
C LEU A 79 1.77 12.63 12.14
N ARG A 80 2.21 13.45 13.10
CA ARG A 80 1.63 14.78 13.37
C ARG A 80 1.76 15.70 12.16
N ALA A 81 2.93 15.73 11.52
CA ALA A 81 3.14 16.52 10.32
C ALA A 81 2.22 16.07 9.16
N TYR A 82 2.02 14.76 9.01
CA TYR A 82 1.07 14.22 8.04
C TYR A 82 -0.36 14.66 8.34
N ALA A 83 -0.84 14.48 9.57
CA ALA A 83 -2.18 14.88 9.96
C ALA A 83 -2.42 16.38 9.77
N ALA A 84 -1.40 17.23 9.98
CA ALA A 84 -1.46 18.66 9.71
C ALA A 84 -1.41 19.02 8.20
N SER A 85 -0.89 18.13 7.37
CA SER A 85 -0.78 18.32 5.91
C SER A 85 -2.05 17.95 5.17
N ASP A 86 -2.79 16.95 5.67
CA ASP A 86 -4.04 16.45 5.09
C ASP A 86 -5.12 16.33 6.19
N PRO A 87 -5.74 17.45 6.62
CA PRO A 87 -6.68 17.44 7.74
C PRO A 87 -7.99 16.69 7.50
N GLU A 88 -8.33 16.39 6.23
CA GLU A 88 -9.52 15.61 5.88
C GLU A 88 -9.36 14.14 6.29
N VAL A 89 -8.16 13.58 6.10
CA VAL A 89 -7.81 12.25 6.59
C VAL A 89 -7.31 12.32 8.04
N GLY A 90 -6.49 13.32 8.35
CA GLY A 90 -5.82 13.46 9.63
C GLY A 90 -4.89 12.28 9.89
N TYR A 91 -5.21 11.49 10.91
CA TYR A 91 -4.54 10.24 11.24
C TYR A 91 -5.58 9.12 11.26
N CYS A 92 -5.31 8.06 10.51
CA CYS A 92 -6.05 6.81 10.58
C CYS A 92 -5.14 5.72 11.16
N GLN A 93 -5.71 4.89 12.03
CA GLN A 93 -4.99 3.78 12.64
C GLN A 93 -4.39 2.86 11.55
N GLY A 94 -3.10 2.54 11.69
CA GLY A 94 -2.34 1.76 10.73
C GLY A 94 -1.29 2.58 9.97
N MET A 95 -1.48 3.90 9.87
CA MET A 95 -0.50 4.81 9.25
C MET A 95 0.84 4.85 9.99
N ASN A 96 0.82 4.64 11.30
CA ASN A 96 2.00 4.48 12.14
C ASN A 96 2.97 3.42 11.62
N PHE A 97 2.46 2.31 11.10
CA PHE A 97 3.31 1.24 10.55
C PHE A 97 3.96 1.66 9.23
N LEU A 98 3.25 2.38 8.36
CA LEU A 98 3.82 2.93 7.12
C LEU A 98 4.95 3.93 7.41
N ALA A 99 4.69 4.87 8.32
CA ALA A 99 5.68 5.84 8.77
C ALA A 99 6.88 5.14 9.44
N GLY A 100 6.62 4.09 10.22
CA GLY A 100 7.65 3.27 10.86
C GLY A 100 8.56 2.56 9.86
N VAL A 101 8.02 1.99 8.78
CA VAL A 101 8.81 1.39 7.69
C VAL A 101 9.65 2.47 6.99
N LEU A 102 9.06 3.60 6.65
CA LEU A 102 9.78 4.71 6.00
C LEU A 102 10.92 5.24 6.88
N LEU A 103 10.71 5.37 8.19
CA LEU A 103 11.75 5.72 9.15
C LEU A 103 12.77 4.60 9.37
N ALA A 104 12.44 3.33 9.12
CA ALA A 104 13.45 2.28 9.11
C ALA A 104 14.42 2.44 7.93
N TRP A 105 13.96 3.01 6.82
CA TRP A 105 14.75 3.22 5.61
C TRP A 105 15.45 4.57 5.58
N LEU A 106 14.73 5.64 5.90
CA LEU A 106 15.17 7.03 5.74
C LEU A 106 15.62 7.59 7.10
N PRO A 107 16.88 8.06 7.21
CA PRO A 107 17.39 8.56 8.49
C PRO A 107 16.70 9.88 8.90
N ALA A 108 16.40 10.77 7.97
CA ALA A 108 15.79 12.07 8.25
C ALA A 108 14.26 12.00 8.30
N ASP A 109 13.67 12.56 9.36
CA ASP A 109 12.22 12.60 9.57
C ASP A 109 11.48 13.31 8.44
N ALA A 110 12.05 14.40 7.91
CA ALA A 110 11.47 15.15 6.80
C ALA A 110 11.36 14.31 5.52
N ASP A 111 12.34 13.44 5.27
CA ASP A 111 12.32 12.53 4.12
C ASP A 111 11.29 11.42 4.33
N ALA A 112 11.21 10.84 5.54
CA ALA A 112 10.18 9.86 5.86
C ALA A 112 8.76 10.45 5.74
N PHE A 113 8.56 11.69 6.20
CA PHE A 113 7.34 12.45 5.97
C PHE A 113 7.05 12.64 4.48
N GLY A 114 8.05 13.07 3.70
CA GLY A 114 7.91 13.20 2.24
C GLY A 114 7.53 11.87 1.57
N GLY A 115 8.06 10.75 2.05
CA GLY A 115 7.77 9.41 1.55
C GLY A 115 6.33 9.00 1.85
N LEU A 116 5.83 9.35 3.05
CA LEU A 116 4.46 9.10 3.44
C LEU A 116 3.48 9.91 2.57
N VAL A 117 3.81 11.17 2.27
CA VAL A 117 3.03 11.99 1.33
C VAL A 117 3.01 11.37 -0.07
N VAL A 118 4.15 10.87 -0.57
CA VAL A 118 4.21 10.16 -1.87
C VAL A 118 3.31 8.93 -1.88
N LEU A 119 3.34 8.09 -0.84
CA LEU A 119 2.47 6.92 -0.75
C LEU A 119 0.99 7.30 -0.79
N MET A 120 0.62 8.32 -0.02
CA MET A 120 -0.76 8.71 0.14
C MET A 120 -1.31 9.38 -1.12
N GLN A 121 -0.58 10.34 -1.67
CA GLN A 121 -1.06 11.19 -2.76
C GLN A 121 -0.71 10.61 -4.14
N GLU A 122 0.56 10.29 -4.39
CA GLU A 122 0.99 9.86 -5.72
C GLU A 122 0.80 8.37 -5.99
N ARG A 123 0.73 7.55 -4.94
CA ARG A 123 0.49 6.09 -5.04
C ARG A 123 -0.91 5.71 -4.61
N GLU A 124 -1.76 6.72 -4.37
CA GLU A 124 -3.19 6.64 -4.15
C GLU A 124 -3.62 5.88 -2.88
N LEU A 125 -2.69 5.62 -1.97
CA LEU A 125 -2.99 4.87 -0.74
C LEU A 125 -3.96 5.64 0.17
N ARG A 126 -4.01 6.98 0.07
CA ARG A 126 -4.96 7.84 0.80
C ARG A 126 -6.40 7.36 0.68
N GLN A 127 -6.79 6.80 -0.46
CA GLN A 127 -8.17 6.35 -0.71
C GLN A 127 -8.64 5.32 0.33
N LEU A 128 -7.73 4.52 0.91
CA LEU A 128 -8.06 3.53 1.94
C LEU A 128 -8.38 4.16 3.31
N TYR A 129 -8.01 5.42 3.54
CA TYR A 129 -8.06 6.09 4.84
C TYR A 129 -9.09 7.23 4.89
N THR A 130 -10.03 7.30 3.94
CA THR A 130 -11.14 8.25 4.02
C THR A 130 -11.98 7.99 5.28
N THR A 131 -12.74 8.98 5.73
CA THR A 131 -13.48 8.94 7.02
C THR A 131 -14.40 7.72 7.18
N ASP A 132 -14.97 7.22 6.08
CA ASP A 132 -15.88 6.07 6.03
C ASP A 132 -15.19 4.76 5.62
N LEU A 133 -13.88 4.81 5.38
CA LEU A 133 -13.07 3.71 4.84
C LEU A 133 -13.69 3.11 3.56
N ALA A 134 -14.40 3.91 2.74
CA ALA A 134 -15.18 3.40 1.61
C ALA A 134 -14.34 2.55 0.65
N MET A 135 -13.15 3.01 0.28
CA MET A 135 -12.29 2.22 -0.62
C MET A 135 -11.76 0.96 0.06
N LEU A 136 -11.51 0.97 1.37
CA LEU A 136 -11.15 -0.25 2.10
C LEU A 136 -12.29 -1.27 1.99
N GLN A 137 -13.54 -0.86 2.21
CA GLN A 137 -14.70 -1.74 2.08
C GLN A 137 -14.81 -2.33 0.66
N VAL A 138 -14.61 -1.51 -0.38
CA VAL A 138 -14.54 -1.97 -1.78
C VAL A 138 -13.45 -3.02 -1.95
N ARG A 139 -12.23 -2.78 -1.43
CA ARG A 139 -11.11 -3.72 -1.55
C ARG A 139 -11.38 -5.04 -0.80
N LEU A 140 -11.99 -4.99 0.37
CA LEU A 140 -12.41 -6.17 1.13
C LEU A 140 -13.45 -7.00 0.37
N TRP A 141 -14.43 -6.34 -0.25
CA TRP A 141 -15.40 -7.01 -1.13
C TRP A 141 -14.72 -7.64 -2.35
N GLN A 142 -13.79 -6.91 -3.01
CA GLN A 142 -13.03 -7.42 -4.15
C GLN A 142 -12.20 -8.65 -3.78
N ILE A 143 -11.59 -8.71 -2.59
CA ILE A 143 -10.87 -9.89 -2.10
C ILE A 143 -11.79 -11.13 -2.14
N GLY A 144 -13.01 -11.02 -1.62
CA GLY A 144 -13.98 -12.11 -1.65
C GLY A 144 -14.36 -12.56 -3.07
N LYS A 145 -14.40 -11.64 -4.04
CA LYS A 145 -14.71 -11.94 -5.45
C LYS A 145 -13.52 -12.47 -6.25
N LEU A 146 -12.30 -12.15 -5.84
CA LEU A 146 -11.07 -12.55 -6.50
C LEU A 146 -10.52 -13.89 -6.00
N MET A 147 -10.90 -14.29 -4.78
CA MET A 147 -10.56 -15.57 -4.16
C MET A 147 -11.10 -16.76 -4.99
N PRO A 148 -10.43 -17.93 -4.98
CA PRO A 148 -10.97 -19.14 -5.60
C PRO A 148 -12.43 -19.40 -5.15
N PRO A 149 -13.38 -19.68 -6.05
CA PRO A 149 -14.80 -19.73 -5.69
C PRO A 149 -15.14 -20.73 -4.58
N GLN A 150 -14.46 -21.89 -4.56
CA GLN A 150 -14.65 -22.89 -3.52
C GLN A 150 -14.20 -22.37 -2.15
N LEU A 151 -13.01 -21.75 -2.09
CA LEU A 151 -12.50 -21.12 -0.88
C LEU A 151 -13.37 -19.95 -0.43
N ALA A 152 -13.81 -19.10 -1.36
CA ALA A 152 -14.68 -17.96 -1.06
C ALA A 152 -16.00 -18.41 -0.42
N HIS A 153 -16.63 -19.43 -0.99
CA HIS A 153 -17.86 -20.00 -0.43
C HIS A 153 -17.61 -20.63 0.95
N HIS A 154 -16.53 -21.39 1.10
CA HIS A 154 -16.16 -22.03 2.37
C HIS A 154 -15.93 -21.02 3.49
N MET A 155 -15.09 -20.03 3.25
CA MET A 155 -14.80 -18.93 4.19
C MET A 155 -16.09 -18.21 4.61
N GLU A 156 -16.97 -17.92 3.64
CA GLU A 156 -18.23 -17.22 3.86
C GLU A 156 -19.24 -18.05 4.67
N MET A 157 -19.37 -19.36 4.38
CA MET A 157 -20.21 -20.28 5.13
C MET A 157 -19.79 -20.40 6.60
N HIS A 158 -18.50 -20.27 6.87
CA HIS A 158 -17.94 -20.24 8.22
C HIS A 158 -17.81 -18.82 8.81
N GLY A 159 -18.34 -17.80 8.13
CA GLY A 159 -18.34 -16.41 8.62
C GLY A 159 -16.97 -15.72 8.66
N ALA A 160 -15.94 -16.33 8.06
CA ALA A 160 -14.59 -15.79 7.99
C ALA A 160 -14.48 -14.72 6.87
N LEU A 161 -15.12 -13.57 7.10
CA LEU A 161 -15.17 -12.46 6.15
C LEU A 161 -13.80 -11.76 5.99
N PRO A 162 -13.47 -11.21 4.80
CA PRO A 162 -12.21 -10.50 4.55
C PRO A 162 -11.85 -9.42 5.56
N VAL A 163 -12.85 -8.72 6.12
CA VAL A 163 -12.63 -7.66 7.11
C VAL A 163 -11.85 -8.15 8.35
N LEU A 164 -12.01 -9.42 8.73
CA LEU A 164 -11.44 -10.00 9.95
C LEU A 164 -9.91 -10.20 9.86
N TYR A 165 -9.40 -10.46 8.65
CA TYR A 165 -7.99 -10.78 8.43
C TYR A 165 -7.26 -9.80 7.51
N ALA A 166 -7.93 -9.18 6.52
CA ALA A 166 -7.26 -8.38 5.49
C ALA A 166 -7.25 -6.87 5.75
N SER A 167 -8.06 -6.36 6.69
CA SER A 167 -8.12 -4.91 6.97
C SER A 167 -6.76 -4.35 7.41
N SER A 168 -6.11 -5.01 8.37
CA SER A 168 -4.77 -4.64 8.84
C SER A 168 -3.72 -4.78 7.74
N TRP A 169 -3.83 -5.82 6.90
CA TRP A 169 -2.93 -6.01 5.76
C TRP A 169 -2.97 -4.81 4.81
N LEU A 170 -4.17 -4.39 4.41
CA LEU A 170 -4.37 -3.26 3.50
C LEU A 170 -3.96 -1.93 4.12
N LEU A 171 -4.35 -1.66 5.37
CA LEU A 171 -4.10 -0.39 6.06
C LEU A 171 -2.66 -0.23 6.58
N THR A 172 -1.86 -1.29 6.62
CA THR A 172 -0.48 -1.21 7.14
C THR A 172 0.56 -1.67 6.13
N ALA A 173 0.16 -1.96 4.88
CA ALA A 173 1.00 -2.65 3.91
C ALA A 173 1.66 -3.91 4.52
N PHE A 174 0.84 -4.70 5.23
CA PHE A 174 1.20 -5.92 5.97
C PHE A 174 2.12 -5.72 7.17
N ALA A 175 2.55 -4.50 7.47
CA ALA A 175 3.63 -4.26 8.42
C ALA A 175 3.23 -4.39 9.90
N SER A 176 1.93 -4.46 10.22
CA SER A 176 1.50 -4.80 11.59
C SER A 176 1.58 -6.29 11.89
N ASP A 177 1.38 -7.13 10.88
CA ASP A 177 1.13 -8.56 11.07
C ASP A 177 2.30 -9.42 10.56
N PHE A 178 2.99 -8.98 9.50
CA PHE A 178 4.09 -9.70 8.86
C PHE A 178 5.47 -9.17 9.28
N PRO A 179 6.54 -9.99 9.16
CA PRO A 179 7.91 -9.54 9.39
C PRO A 179 8.24 -8.27 8.59
N LEU A 180 9.03 -7.38 9.19
CA LEU A 180 9.40 -6.11 8.55
C LEU A 180 10.05 -6.30 7.17
N SER A 181 10.76 -7.40 6.95
CA SER A 181 11.34 -7.77 5.66
C SER A 181 10.28 -8.02 4.57
N PHE A 182 9.18 -8.67 4.92
CA PHE A 182 8.04 -8.90 4.03
C PHE A 182 7.35 -7.58 3.69
N ALA A 183 6.97 -6.82 4.71
CA ALA A 183 6.30 -5.54 4.52
C ALA A 183 7.18 -4.53 3.75
N SER A 184 8.50 -4.53 4.00
CA SER A 184 9.45 -3.69 3.26
C SER A 184 9.40 -3.97 1.76
N ARG A 185 9.34 -5.25 1.35
CA ARG A 185 9.23 -5.62 -0.07
C ARG A 185 7.92 -5.18 -0.70
N VAL A 186 6.82 -5.26 0.03
CA VAL A 186 5.53 -4.75 -0.45
C VAL A 186 5.60 -3.24 -0.65
N MET A 187 6.16 -2.52 0.33
CA MET A 187 6.35 -1.07 0.28
C MET A 187 7.27 -0.62 -0.87
N ASP A 188 8.33 -1.38 -1.20
CA ASP A 188 9.19 -1.10 -2.37
C ASP A 188 8.39 -1.07 -3.68
N VAL A 189 7.46 -2.01 -3.84
CA VAL A 189 6.61 -2.11 -5.04
C VAL A 189 5.61 -0.95 -5.09
N ILE A 190 4.95 -0.64 -3.96
CA ILE A 190 4.00 0.49 -3.86
C ILE A 190 4.71 1.83 -4.11
N LEU A 191 5.98 1.98 -3.73
CA LEU A 191 6.70 3.22 -4.06
C LEU A 191 7.03 3.34 -5.54
N THR A 192 7.07 2.22 -6.26
CA THR A 192 7.41 2.17 -7.69
C THR A 192 6.17 2.35 -8.58
N ASP A 193 5.03 1.80 -8.20
CA ASP A 193 3.75 1.78 -8.94
C ASP A 193 2.54 1.97 -8.00
N ASN A 194 1.30 2.06 -8.48
CA ASN A 194 0.13 2.27 -7.60
C ASN A 194 -0.07 1.12 -6.59
N TYR A 195 -0.74 1.44 -5.47
CA TYR A 195 -0.91 0.47 -4.38
C TYR A 195 -1.79 -0.73 -4.76
N THR A 196 -2.79 -0.51 -5.61
CA THR A 196 -3.88 -1.47 -5.84
C THR A 196 -3.35 -2.79 -6.42
N ALA A 197 -2.50 -2.70 -7.45
CA ALA A 197 -1.95 -3.89 -8.08
C ALA A 197 -1.06 -4.69 -7.11
N ALA A 198 -0.21 -4.02 -6.33
CA ALA A 198 0.70 -4.67 -5.39
C ALA A 198 -0.07 -5.35 -4.24
N MET A 199 -0.93 -4.59 -3.56
CA MET A 199 -1.64 -5.06 -2.37
C MET A 199 -2.56 -6.23 -2.68
N MET A 200 -3.39 -6.11 -3.71
CA MET A 200 -4.37 -7.14 -4.04
C MET A 200 -3.71 -8.44 -4.52
N LYS A 201 -2.59 -8.35 -5.25
CA LYS A 201 -1.80 -9.54 -5.64
C LYS A 201 -1.26 -10.28 -4.41
N VAL A 202 -0.68 -9.55 -3.46
CA VAL A 202 -0.10 -10.16 -2.26
C VAL A 202 -1.18 -10.84 -1.41
N VAL A 203 -2.34 -10.18 -1.21
CA VAL A 203 -3.47 -10.81 -0.49
C VAL A 203 -3.90 -12.11 -1.17
N LEU A 204 -4.08 -12.11 -2.49
CA LEU A 204 -4.47 -13.32 -3.21
C LEU A 204 -3.38 -14.39 -3.23
N GLY A 205 -2.11 -14.00 -3.26
CA GLY A 205 -0.98 -14.91 -3.15
C GLY A 205 -1.01 -15.66 -1.82
N ILE A 206 -1.24 -14.95 -0.71
CA ILE A 206 -1.41 -15.54 0.62
C ILE A 206 -2.59 -16.51 0.64
N LEU A 207 -3.77 -16.08 0.18
CA LEU A 207 -4.97 -16.91 0.20
C LEU A 207 -4.83 -18.18 -0.64
N ARG A 208 -4.18 -18.09 -1.80
CA ARG A 208 -3.91 -19.25 -2.67
C ARG A 208 -2.90 -20.22 -2.07
N HIS A 209 -1.87 -19.70 -1.41
CA HIS A 209 -0.92 -20.54 -0.67
C HIS A 209 -1.61 -21.30 0.46
N CYS A 210 -2.57 -20.65 1.13
CA CYS A 210 -3.29 -21.17 2.29
C CYS A 210 -4.53 -22.01 1.94
N GLU A 211 -4.91 -22.11 0.67
CA GLU A 211 -6.21 -22.63 0.24
C GLU A 211 -6.51 -24.04 0.79
N ALA A 212 -5.56 -24.96 0.67
CA ALA A 212 -5.75 -26.34 1.15
C ALA A 212 -5.93 -26.43 2.67
N ALA A 213 -5.20 -25.60 3.43
CA ALA A 213 -5.30 -25.57 4.89
C ALA A 213 -6.64 -24.95 5.33
N LEU A 214 -7.03 -23.84 4.71
CA LEU A 214 -8.30 -23.15 5.02
C LEU A 214 -9.52 -24.03 4.71
N LEU A 215 -9.50 -24.77 3.59
CA LEU A 215 -10.58 -25.71 3.24
C LEU A 215 -10.71 -26.88 4.22
N ALA A 216 -9.65 -27.22 4.96
CA ALA A 216 -9.68 -28.26 5.97
C ALA A 216 -10.18 -27.76 7.34
N MET A 217 -10.21 -26.44 7.56
CA MET A 217 -10.71 -25.80 8.78
C MET A 217 -12.22 -25.62 8.69
N THR A 218 -12.93 -25.71 9.81
CA THR A 218 -14.40 -25.57 9.85
C THR A 218 -14.87 -24.54 10.89
N ASP A 219 -13.95 -23.78 11.45
CA ASP A 219 -14.20 -22.78 12.49
C ASP A 219 -13.65 -21.41 12.05
N MET A 220 -14.43 -20.36 12.31
CA MET A 220 -14.10 -18.99 11.92
C MET A 220 -12.82 -18.50 12.61
N GLU A 221 -12.71 -18.71 13.92
CA GLU A 221 -11.59 -18.23 14.74
C GLU A 221 -10.31 -18.94 14.30
N GLN A 222 -10.37 -20.26 14.09
CA GLN A 222 -9.26 -21.04 13.57
C GLN A 222 -8.74 -20.52 12.22
N MET A 223 -9.65 -20.21 11.27
CA MET A 223 -9.24 -19.67 9.96
C MET A 223 -8.58 -18.30 10.07
N VAL A 224 -9.14 -17.42 10.90
CA VAL A 224 -8.61 -16.06 11.10
C VAL A 224 -7.27 -16.11 11.84
N ASP A 225 -7.15 -16.94 12.88
CA ASP A 225 -5.91 -17.12 13.62
C ASP A 225 -4.81 -17.74 12.76
N TYR A 226 -5.13 -18.72 11.92
CA TYR A 226 -4.18 -19.27 10.96
C TYR A 226 -3.61 -18.16 10.06
N LEU A 227 -4.47 -17.33 9.47
CA LEU A 227 -4.06 -16.25 8.58
C LEU A 227 -3.27 -15.14 9.29
N LYS A 228 -3.61 -14.84 10.55
CA LYS A 228 -3.02 -13.70 11.27
C LYS A 228 -1.82 -14.06 12.14
N MET A 229 -1.73 -15.29 12.63
CA MET A 229 -0.73 -15.71 13.60
C MET A 229 0.24 -16.74 13.01
N GLU A 230 -0.25 -17.72 12.24
CA GLU A 230 0.61 -18.78 11.71
C GLU A 230 1.28 -18.39 10.40
N VAL A 231 0.51 -17.85 9.44
CA VAL A 231 1.04 -17.46 8.12
C VAL A 231 2.17 -16.43 8.22
N PRO A 232 2.10 -15.40 9.06
CA PRO A 232 3.24 -14.49 9.24
C PRO A 232 4.51 -15.12 9.83
N CYS A 233 4.37 -16.27 10.50
CA CYS A 233 5.47 -17.02 11.09
C CYS A 233 6.09 -18.05 10.13
N LEU A 234 5.61 -18.15 8.88
CA LEU A 234 6.21 -19.02 7.87
C LEU A 234 7.71 -18.69 7.65
N PRO A 235 8.51 -19.68 7.22
CA PRO A 235 9.93 -19.45 6.92
C PRO A 235 10.11 -18.29 5.94
N ARG A 236 11.19 -17.50 6.15
CA ARG A 236 11.48 -16.31 5.36
C ARG A 236 11.55 -16.61 3.86
N GLU A 237 12.12 -17.75 3.50
CA GLU A 237 12.27 -18.21 2.12
C GLU A 237 10.89 -18.47 1.49
N THR A 238 9.98 -19.12 2.22
CA THR A 238 8.60 -19.35 1.79
C THR A 238 7.83 -18.04 1.60
N LEU A 239 7.94 -17.11 2.55
CA LEU A 239 7.34 -15.78 2.44
C LEU A 239 7.89 -14.99 1.24
N HIS A 240 9.18 -15.14 0.95
CA HIS A 240 9.83 -14.49 -0.18
C HIS A 240 9.37 -15.05 -1.53
N GLU A 241 9.28 -16.39 -1.65
CA GLU A 241 8.76 -17.07 -2.83
C GLU A 241 7.30 -16.69 -3.07
N LEU A 242 6.47 -16.72 -2.03
CA LEU A 242 5.07 -16.30 -2.08
C LEU A 242 4.92 -14.88 -2.63
N LEU A 243 5.67 -13.91 -2.08
CA LEU A 243 5.65 -12.52 -2.59
C LEU A 243 6.06 -12.46 -4.06
N THR A 244 7.12 -13.17 -4.42
CA THR A 244 7.68 -13.15 -5.77
C THR A 244 6.66 -13.68 -6.79
N ASP A 245 6.03 -14.81 -6.49
CA ASP A 245 5.05 -15.44 -7.36
C ASP A 245 3.77 -14.60 -7.45
N ALA A 246 3.29 -14.08 -6.32
CA ALA A 246 2.13 -13.21 -6.25
C ALA A 246 2.30 -11.96 -7.12
N LEU A 247 3.42 -11.26 -7.00
CA LEU A 247 3.68 -10.02 -7.73
C LEU A 247 3.88 -10.23 -9.24
N LYS A 248 4.48 -11.36 -9.63
CA LYS A 248 4.69 -11.73 -11.05
C LYS A 248 3.42 -12.18 -11.76
N ALA A 249 2.45 -12.72 -11.04
CA ALA A 249 1.22 -13.23 -11.64
C ALA A 249 0.47 -12.10 -12.41
N PRO A 250 0.15 -12.28 -13.70
CA PRO A 250 -0.66 -11.31 -14.43
C PRO A 250 -2.11 -11.37 -13.97
N TRP A 251 -2.82 -10.26 -14.05
CA TRP A 251 -4.26 -10.24 -13.86
C TRP A 251 -4.95 -10.90 -15.05
N THR A 252 -5.89 -11.81 -14.79
CA THR A 252 -6.82 -12.26 -15.83
C THR A 252 -7.81 -11.13 -16.16
N PRO A 253 -8.44 -11.13 -17.35
CA PRO A 253 -9.45 -10.12 -17.71
C PRO A 253 -10.60 -10.03 -16.69
N ARG A 254 -11.03 -11.17 -16.14
CA ARG A 254 -12.06 -11.22 -15.10
C ARG A 254 -11.60 -10.53 -13.81
N GLN A 255 -10.37 -10.79 -13.37
CA GLN A 255 -9.83 -10.16 -12.15
C GLN A 255 -9.64 -8.66 -12.34
N ALA A 256 -9.16 -8.23 -13.50
CA ALA A 256 -9.05 -6.82 -13.84
C ALA A 256 -10.41 -6.10 -13.78
N ALA A 257 -11.46 -6.70 -14.37
CA ALA A 257 -12.81 -6.15 -14.32
C ALA A 257 -13.37 -6.03 -12.89
N ILE A 258 -13.09 -7.01 -12.02
CA ILE A 258 -13.47 -6.94 -10.60
C ILE A 258 -12.76 -5.80 -9.88
N LEU A 259 -11.47 -5.58 -10.16
CA LEU A 259 -10.67 -4.51 -9.56
C LEU A 259 -11.13 -3.11 -10.00
N GLU A 260 -11.57 -2.97 -11.25
CA GLU A 260 -12.15 -1.75 -11.81
C GLU A 260 -13.56 -1.46 -11.26
N GLN A 261 -14.27 -2.48 -10.80
CA GLN A 261 -15.59 -2.32 -10.19
C GLN A 261 -15.49 -1.75 -8.78
N VAL A 262 -15.80 -0.45 -8.67
CA VAL A 262 -15.86 0.30 -7.39
C VAL A 262 -17.30 0.56 -6.97
N SER A 263 -18.24 0.65 -7.91
CA SER A 263 -19.66 0.88 -7.62
C SER A 263 -20.42 -0.42 -7.32
N GLY A 264 -21.38 -0.34 -6.40
CA GLY A 264 -22.20 -1.48 -6.00
C GLY A 264 -21.46 -2.54 -5.19
N ALA A 265 -20.27 -2.22 -4.66
CA ALA A 265 -19.59 -3.08 -3.71
C ALA A 265 -20.41 -3.20 -2.41
N GLU A 266 -20.52 -4.42 -1.89
CA GLU A 266 -21.18 -4.67 -0.61
C GLU A 266 -20.38 -4.05 0.54
N THR A 267 -21.07 -3.41 1.49
CA THR A 267 -20.41 -2.88 2.69
C THR A 267 -20.04 -4.01 3.64
N VAL A 268 -19.10 -3.75 4.57
CA VAL A 268 -18.77 -4.73 5.62
C VAL A 268 -20.01 -5.08 6.45
N VAL A 269 -20.84 -4.08 6.76
CA VAL A 269 -22.07 -4.27 7.55
C VAL A 269 -23.05 -5.18 6.83
N ASP A 270 -23.22 -5.00 5.52
CA ASP A 270 -24.13 -5.83 4.73
C ASP A 270 -23.60 -7.26 4.58
N ALA A 271 -22.28 -7.44 4.43
CA ALA A 271 -21.65 -8.76 4.39
C ALA A 271 -21.84 -9.52 5.70
N VAL A 272 -21.67 -8.86 6.86
CA VAL A 272 -21.92 -9.46 8.17
C VAL A 272 -23.38 -9.88 8.31
N ARG A 273 -24.33 -8.98 8.00
CA ARG A 273 -25.77 -9.29 8.03
C ARG A 273 -26.13 -10.47 7.13
N ARG A 274 -25.45 -10.60 6.00
CA ARG A 274 -25.68 -11.71 5.06
C ARG A 274 -25.20 -13.04 5.63
N VAL A 275 -24.02 -13.07 6.25
CA VAL A 275 -23.51 -14.27 6.94
C VAL A 275 -24.40 -14.62 8.14
N ASP A 276 -24.82 -13.64 8.93
CA ASP A 276 -25.73 -13.85 10.06
C ASP A 276 -27.01 -14.55 9.61
N ARG A 277 -27.63 -14.08 8.51
CA ARG A 277 -28.82 -14.72 7.90
C ARG A 277 -28.56 -16.15 7.42
N MET A 278 -27.39 -16.41 6.84
CA MET A 278 -27.01 -17.78 6.42
C MET A 278 -26.91 -18.72 7.62
N SER A 279 -26.38 -18.24 8.75
CA SER A 279 -26.26 -19.03 9.98
C SER A 279 -27.59 -19.22 10.73
N SER A 280 -28.50 -18.25 10.65
CA SER A 280 -29.83 -18.33 11.29
C SER A 280 -30.84 -19.16 10.48
N GLY A 281 -30.54 -19.48 9.21
CA GLY A 281 -31.43 -20.22 8.31
C GLY A 281 -32.63 -19.38 7.83
N GLU A 282 -32.58 -18.05 7.97
CA GLU A 282 -33.61 -17.15 7.46
C GLU A 282 -33.48 -16.98 5.94
N GLU A 283 -34.47 -17.46 5.17
CA GLU A 283 -34.56 -17.15 3.74
C GLU A 283 -34.79 -15.63 3.53
N PRO A 284 -34.20 -15.04 2.48
CA PRO A 284 -34.41 -13.64 2.17
C PRO A 284 -35.89 -13.37 1.87
N THR A 285 -36.52 -12.50 2.67
CA THR A 285 -37.85 -12.02 2.36
C THR A 285 -37.80 -11.25 1.02
N LEU A 286 -38.73 -11.54 0.13
CA LEU A 286 -38.87 -10.97 -1.23
C LEU A 286 -38.98 -9.43 -1.31
N ALA A 287 -38.84 -8.70 -0.20
CA ALA A 287 -39.04 -7.26 -0.10
C ALA A 287 -37.75 -6.41 -0.25
N GLU A 288 -36.55 -7.00 -0.27
CA GLU A 288 -35.27 -6.26 -0.33
C GLU A 288 -34.50 -6.43 -1.65
N THR A 289 -35.18 -6.73 -2.75
CA THR A 289 -34.56 -6.44 -4.06
C THR A 289 -34.74 -4.95 -4.35
N PRO A 290 -33.67 -4.15 -4.53
CA PRO A 290 -33.85 -2.85 -5.15
C PRO A 290 -34.44 -3.11 -6.53
N SER A 291 -35.68 -2.70 -6.73
CA SER A 291 -36.31 -2.75 -8.04
C SER A 291 -35.40 -1.99 -9.00
N LEU A 292 -34.83 -2.71 -9.97
CA LEU A 292 -34.23 -2.08 -11.14
C LEU A 292 -35.29 -1.15 -11.72
N PRO A 293 -34.99 0.14 -11.98
CA PRO A 293 -35.96 1.03 -12.58
C PRO A 293 -36.38 0.45 -13.92
N ILE A 294 -37.64 0.03 -14.02
CA ILE A 294 -38.29 -0.33 -15.27
C ILE A 294 -38.22 0.93 -16.13
N ALA A 295 -37.42 0.89 -17.19
CA ALA A 295 -37.32 1.98 -18.14
C ALA A 295 -38.72 2.24 -18.73
N PRO A 296 -39.27 3.47 -18.64
CA PRO A 296 -40.47 3.79 -19.38
C PRO A 296 -40.13 3.75 -20.87
N THR A 297 -40.87 2.92 -21.58
CA THR A 297 -40.87 2.81 -23.03
C THR A 297 -41.29 4.16 -23.63
N ALA A 298 -40.63 4.52 -24.73
CA ALA A 298 -40.87 5.68 -25.60
C ALA A 298 -40.38 7.06 -25.10
N TYR A 299 -39.17 7.43 -25.52
CA TYR A 299 -38.83 8.83 -25.78
C TYR A 299 -38.72 9.06 -27.28
N HIS A 300 -39.53 9.98 -27.77
CA HIS A 300 -39.41 10.58 -29.09
C HIS A 300 -37.99 11.14 -29.28
N LEU A 301 -37.39 10.85 -30.43
CA LEU A 301 -36.16 11.46 -30.91
C LEU A 301 -36.39 12.97 -31.15
N THR A 302 -36.03 13.80 -30.18
CA THR A 302 -35.69 15.21 -30.43
C THR A 302 -34.18 15.37 -30.47
N ALA A 303 -33.70 15.90 -31.59
CA ALA A 303 -32.28 16.10 -31.88
C ALA A 303 -31.58 16.95 -30.80
N LEU A 304 -30.47 16.43 -30.27
CA LEU A 304 -29.54 17.18 -29.43
C LEU A 304 -28.80 18.23 -30.30
N PRO A 305 -28.52 19.44 -29.79
CA PRO A 305 -27.64 20.39 -30.46
C PRO A 305 -26.20 19.86 -30.48
N PRO A 306 -25.38 20.21 -31.50
CA PRO A 306 -24.02 19.69 -31.63
C PRO A 306 -23.12 20.16 -30.47
N PRO A 307 -22.15 19.32 -30.04
CA PRO A 307 -21.26 19.66 -28.94
C PRO A 307 -20.35 20.86 -29.28
N ALA A 308 -20.11 21.68 -28.26
CA ALA A 308 -19.16 22.79 -28.31
C ALA A 308 -17.74 22.32 -28.64
N ARG A 309 -17.01 23.16 -29.38
CA ARG A 309 -15.69 22.89 -29.99
C ARG A 309 -14.70 22.22 -29.02
N PRO A 310 -13.89 21.25 -29.48
CA PRO A 310 -12.85 20.64 -28.66
C PRO A 310 -11.76 21.66 -28.29
N TRP A 311 -11.27 21.54 -27.06
CA TRP A 311 -10.11 22.25 -26.53
C TRP A 311 -8.90 22.13 -27.48
N ARG A 312 -8.36 23.27 -27.93
CA ARG A 312 -7.12 23.32 -28.72
C ARG A 312 -5.94 22.97 -27.80
N ARG A 313 -5.19 21.92 -28.16
CA ARG A 313 -3.83 21.68 -27.63
C ARG A 313 -2.94 22.89 -27.97
N PRO A 314 -2.05 23.35 -27.08
CA PRO A 314 -1.00 24.27 -27.47
C PRO A 314 -0.13 23.61 -28.53
N ALA A 315 0.15 24.32 -29.63
CA ALA A 315 1.00 23.85 -30.70
C ALA A 315 2.40 23.54 -30.17
N ALA A 316 2.92 22.36 -30.52
CA ALA A 316 4.33 22.05 -30.36
C ALA A 316 5.15 23.00 -31.24
N GLY A 317 5.82 23.97 -30.61
CA GLY A 317 6.78 24.82 -31.28
C GLY A 317 7.89 23.97 -31.88
N THR A 318 7.94 23.92 -33.20
CA THR A 318 8.99 23.28 -33.97
C THR A 318 10.25 24.13 -33.80
N VAL A 319 11.19 23.70 -32.97
CA VAL A 319 12.53 24.29 -32.94
C VAL A 319 13.27 23.81 -34.19
N VAL A 320 13.31 24.67 -35.20
CA VAL A 320 14.10 24.48 -36.41
C VAL A 320 15.57 24.74 -36.04
N TYR A 321 16.37 23.68 -35.99
CA TYR A 321 17.83 23.79 -35.89
C TYR A 321 18.40 24.19 -37.25
N SER A 322 19.01 25.37 -37.33
CA SER A 322 19.81 25.82 -38.48
C SER A 322 21.25 25.30 -38.33
N PRO A 323 21.87 24.70 -39.36
CA PRO A 323 23.26 24.26 -39.30
C PRO A 323 24.18 25.42 -39.68
N ARG A 324 24.97 25.95 -38.73
CA ARG A 324 26.16 26.75 -39.07
C ARG A 324 27.36 26.47 -38.17
N SER A 325 28.47 26.28 -38.88
CA SER A 325 29.89 26.40 -38.54
C SER A 325 30.48 25.49 -37.48
N ALA A 326 31.29 24.55 -38.00
CA ALA A 326 32.40 23.91 -37.34
C ALA A 326 33.33 24.94 -36.67
N ALA A 327 33.68 24.67 -35.41
CA ALA A 327 34.87 25.22 -34.77
C ALA A 327 35.59 24.06 -34.07
N THR A 328 36.67 23.65 -34.71
CA THR A 328 37.74 22.77 -34.25
C THR A 328 38.33 23.29 -32.96
N CYS A 329 38.49 22.46 -31.92
CA CYS A 329 39.60 22.66 -30.99
C CYS A 329 40.05 21.37 -30.31
N ALA A 330 41.37 21.23 -30.27
CA ALA A 330 42.16 20.03 -30.05
C ALA A 330 42.04 19.40 -28.66
N ARG A 331 42.18 18.07 -28.62
CA ARG A 331 42.70 17.30 -27.47
C ARG A 331 44.23 17.40 -27.44
N PRO A 332 44.88 17.48 -26.27
CA PRO A 332 46.22 16.95 -26.10
C PRO A 332 46.18 15.47 -25.70
N ALA A 333 47.21 14.76 -26.15
CA ALA A 333 47.45 13.33 -26.03
C ALA A 333 48.29 12.96 -24.80
N GLY A 334 48.29 11.66 -24.47
CA GLY A 334 49.24 11.00 -23.56
C GLY A 334 48.65 10.79 -22.15
N MET A 335 48.68 9.63 -21.51
CA MET A 335 49.50 8.42 -21.65
C MET A 335 48.69 7.19 -21.21
N GLY A 336 49.13 6.01 -21.67
CA GLY A 336 48.47 4.71 -21.52
C GLY A 336 48.51 4.06 -20.11
N PRO A 337 48.11 2.78 -20.03
CA PRO A 337 47.62 2.13 -18.80
C PRO A 337 48.74 1.45 -18.01
N ILE A 338 48.56 1.29 -16.70
CA ILE A 338 49.37 0.39 -15.86
C ILE A 338 48.45 -0.58 -15.11
N SER A 339 48.84 -1.85 -15.19
CA SER A 339 48.16 -3.05 -14.71
C SER A 339 48.26 -3.28 -13.21
N SER A 340 47.36 -4.13 -12.74
CA SER A 340 47.44 -5.03 -11.58
C SER A 340 48.81 -5.26 -10.93
N SER A 341 48.89 -5.12 -9.61
CA SER A 341 49.08 -6.23 -8.64
C SER A 341 49.75 -5.75 -7.33
N GLN A 342 49.34 -6.40 -6.23
CA GLN A 342 50.04 -6.56 -4.94
C GLN A 342 50.24 -5.35 -4.00
N CYS A 343 49.69 -5.50 -2.78
CA CYS A 343 50.39 -5.62 -1.48
C CYS A 343 49.47 -5.09 -0.36
N GLN A 344 48.96 -5.97 0.50
CA GLN A 344 49.48 -6.25 1.85
C GLN A 344 49.19 -5.18 2.90
N ARG A 345 48.36 -5.60 3.87
CA ARG A 345 48.51 -5.53 5.34
C ARG A 345 48.76 -4.18 6.04
N GLN A 346 48.21 -4.16 7.26
CA GLN A 346 48.41 -3.23 8.40
C GLN A 346 47.42 -2.06 8.38
N ARG A 347 46.58 -1.82 9.39
CA ARG A 347 46.54 -2.21 10.81
C ARG A 347 45.09 -2.26 11.29
#